data_AF-A0A9E0TXM2-F1
#
_entry.id   AF-A0A9E0TXM2-F1
#
_cell.length_a   1.000
_cell.length_b   1.000
_cell.length_c   1.000
_cell.angle_alpha   90.00
_cell.angle_beta   90.00
_cell.angle_gamma   90.00
#
_symmetry.space_group_name_H-M   'P 1'
#
loop_
_entity.id
_entity.type
_entity.pdbx_description
1 polymer ?
#
loop_
_entity_poly.entity_id
_entity_poly.type
_entity_poly.pdbx_seq_one_letter_code
_entity_poly.pdbx_strand_id
1 'polypeptide(L)'
;MCKGDGTDPKSIVNTAKRKSKEDGVKYDRVYCVFDRDNDLSAYLEAIELCRSKKFVPIVSNPCFELWPFLHFQMRESGFGTPQQMIKALKKFPGFSYYDKDGVHVFELTQHLLETGCKHAALLASQQHDDPKMDPFTNIYVLVERFYFLKREQNYFLERKKPK
;
A
#
# COMPACT_ATOMS: atom_id res chain seq x y z
N MET A 1 7.97 4.33 9.55
CA MET A 1 7.39 4.89 8.30
C MET A 1 7.89 6.31 8.15
N CYS A 2 8.11 6.76 6.91
CA CYS A 2 8.64 8.08 6.64
C CYS A 2 7.72 8.83 5.67
N LYS A 3 7.37 10.08 5.98
CA LYS A 3 6.65 10.96 5.04
C LYS A 3 7.61 11.41 3.93
N GLY A 4 7.13 11.42 2.69
CA GLY A 4 7.82 12.04 1.55
C GLY A 4 7.91 13.56 1.72
N ASP A 5 8.94 14.17 1.15
CA ASP A 5 9.08 15.64 1.14
C ASP A 5 8.07 16.30 0.17
N GLY A 6 7.45 15.51 -0.71
CA GLY A 6 6.32 15.87 -1.56
C GLY A 6 5.37 14.68 -1.76
N THR A 7 4.25 14.92 -2.44
CA THR A 7 3.24 13.89 -2.74
C THR A 7 3.38 13.30 -4.14
N ASP A 8 4.19 13.90 -5.02
CA ASP A 8 4.43 13.34 -6.34
C ASP A 8 5.28 12.06 -6.26
N PRO A 9 5.02 11.07 -7.11
CA PRO A 9 5.69 9.77 -7.04
C PRO A 9 7.23 9.85 -7.11
N LYS A 10 7.81 10.78 -7.87
CA LYS A 10 9.27 10.90 -7.97
C LYS A 10 9.89 11.44 -6.68
N SER A 11 9.25 12.43 -6.05
CA SER A 11 9.68 12.98 -4.77
C SER A 11 9.70 11.91 -3.67
N ILE A 12 8.71 11.01 -3.65
CA ILE A 12 8.68 9.88 -2.71
C ILE A 12 9.92 9.00 -2.87
N VAL A 13 10.27 8.61 -4.10
CA VAL A 13 11.45 7.76 -4.35
C VAL A 13 12.75 8.48 -3.99
N ASN A 14 12.86 9.78 -4.32
CA ASN A 14 14.03 10.57 -3.99
C ASN A 14 14.20 10.76 -2.47
N THR A 15 13.09 10.97 -1.75
CA THR A 15 13.08 11.05 -0.28
C THR A 15 13.57 9.74 0.32
N ALA A 16 13.05 8.60 -0.14
CA ALA A 16 13.45 7.28 0.32
C ALA A 16 14.95 7.04 0.10
N LYS A 17 15.47 7.39 -1.09
CA LYS A 17 16.89 7.27 -1.43
C LYS A 17 17.79 8.15 -0.55
N ARG A 18 17.34 9.37 -0.26
CA ARG A 18 18.08 10.31 0.58
C ARG A 18 18.16 9.79 2.01
N LYS A 19 17.01 9.45 2.61
CA LYS A 19 16.94 8.96 3.98
C LYS A 19 17.63 7.62 4.18
N SER A 20 17.54 6.71 3.20
CA SER A 20 18.29 5.44 3.26
C SER A 20 19.81 5.63 3.34
N LYS A 21 20.33 6.78 2.91
CA LYS A 21 21.75 7.14 3.05
C LYS A 21 22.03 7.86 4.36
N GLU A 22 21.15 8.78 4.76
CA GLU A 22 21.31 9.60 5.97
C GLU A 22 21.18 8.78 7.26
N ASP A 23 20.27 7.80 7.30
CA ASP A 23 20.01 7.02 8.51
C ASP A 23 21.20 6.12 8.93
N GLY A 24 22.18 5.92 8.04
CA GLY A 24 23.38 5.12 8.32
C GLY A 24 23.11 3.63 8.56
N VAL A 25 21.85 3.18 8.44
CA VAL A 25 21.44 1.79 8.62
C VAL A 25 21.13 1.12 7.29
N LYS A 26 21.46 -0.16 7.21
CA LYS A 26 21.11 -0.99 6.05
C LYS A 26 19.69 -1.52 6.22
N TYR A 27 18.75 -0.93 5.49
CA TYR A 27 17.39 -1.46 5.37
C TYR A 27 17.38 -2.78 4.60
N ASP A 28 16.67 -3.78 5.12
CA ASP A 28 16.42 -5.05 4.41
C ASP A 28 15.59 -4.81 3.14
N ARG A 29 14.52 -4.02 3.27
CA ARG A 29 13.65 -3.58 2.18
C ARG A 29 13.20 -2.15 2.40
N VAL A 30 13.05 -1.41 1.30
CA VAL A 30 12.45 -0.08 1.27
C VAL A 30 11.22 -0.16 0.38
N TYR A 31 10.08 0.25 0.90
CA TYR A 31 8.81 0.27 0.19
C TYR A 31 8.42 1.72 -0.07
N CYS A 32 8.03 2.03 -1.31
CA CYS A 32 7.50 3.34 -1.68
C CYS A 32 6.03 3.17 -2.07
N VAL A 33 5.13 3.89 -1.40
CA VAL A 33 3.68 3.82 -1.63
C VAL A 33 3.26 4.99 -2.51
N PHE A 34 2.52 4.71 -3.59
CA PHE A 34 2.09 5.70 -4.58
C PHE A 34 0.60 5.62 -4.86
N ASP A 35 0.00 6.78 -5.07
CA ASP A 35 -1.31 6.91 -5.68
C ASP A 35 -1.15 7.13 -7.20
N ARG A 36 -2.08 6.56 -8.00
CA ARG A 36 -2.19 6.85 -9.44
C ARG A 36 -2.87 8.22 -9.68
N ASP A 37 -3.32 8.95 -8.66
CA ASP A 37 -4.00 10.24 -8.82
C ASP A 37 -3.17 11.39 -9.47
N ASN A 38 -1.91 11.11 -9.83
CA ASN A 38 -1.00 12.00 -10.55
C ASN A 38 -0.97 11.72 -12.07
N ASP A 39 -0.14 12.49 -12.79
CA ASP A 39 0.16 12.25 -14.20
C ASP A 39 0.69 10.82 -14.45
N LEU A 40 0.20 10.19 -15.52
CA LEU A 40 0.51 8.79 -15.82
C LEU A 40 1.99 8.57 -16.16
N SER A 41 2.62 9.50 -16.90
CA SER A 41 4.05 9.39 -17.23
C SER A 41 4.89 9.50 -15.97
N ALA A 42 4.62 10.52 -15.15
CA ALA A 42 5.33 10.73 -13.89
C ALA A 42 5.20 9.53 -12.93
N TYR A 43 4.00 8.94 -12.86
CA TYR A 43 3.72 7.74 -12.08
C TYR A 43 4.52 6.53 -12.56
N LEU A 44 4.50 6.22 -13.86
CA LEU A 44 5.24 5.08 -14.42
C LEU A 44 6.76 5.28 -14.28
N GLU A 45 7.26 6.48 -14.54
CA GLU A 45 8.67 6.82 -14.34
C GLU A 45 9.12 6.64 -12.89
N ALA A 46 8.25 6.97 -11.92
CA ALA A 46 8.56 6.76 -10.51
C ALA A 46 8.59 5.28 -10.13
N ILE A 47 7.71 4.45 -10.69
CA ILE A 47 7.75 2.99 -10.50
C ILE A 47 9.08 2.43 -11.01
N GLU A 48 9.50 2.82 -12.23
CA GLU A 48 10.77 2.38 -12.80
C GLU A 48 11.97 2.89 -12.00
N LEU A 49 11.94 4.16 -11.57
CA LEU A 49 12.97 4.71 -10.70
C LEU A 49 13.05 3.95 -9.38
N CYS A 50 11.92 3.63 -8.75
CA CYS A 50 11.82 2.85 -7.52
C CYS A 50 12.49 1.47 -7.70
N ARG A 51 12.13 0.75 -8.76
CA ARG A 51 12.71 -0.55 -9.12
C ARG A 51 14.23 -0.45 -9.37
N SER A 52 14.68 0.59 -10.06
CA SER A 52 16.13 0.82 -10.32
C SER A 52 16.96 0.98 -9.05
N LYS A 53 16.33 1.40 -7.93
CA LYS A 53 16.96 1.53 -6.61
C LYS A 53 16.83 0.27 -5.76
N LYS A 54 16.29 -0.81 -6.31
CA LYS A 54 15.94 -2.05 -5.59
C LYS A 54 14.94 -1.79 -4.45
N PHE A 55 14.14 -0.73 -4.58
CA PHE A 55 13.00 -0.47 -3.71
C PHE A 55 11.77 -1.18 -4.26
N VAL A 56 10.77 -1.38 -3.42
CA VAL A 56 9.53 -2.09 -3.76
C VAL A 56 8.41 -1.06 -3.97
N PRO A 57 7.92 -0.87 -5.20
CA PRO A 57 6.77 0.00 -5.44
C PRO A 57 5.48 -0.67 -4.96
N ILE A 58 4.76 0.01 -4.07
CA ILE A 58 3.39 -0.29 -3.70
C ILE A 58 2.52 0.78 -4.30
N VAL A 59 1.52 0.41 -5.08
CA VAL A 59 0.71 1.36 -5.84
C VAL A 59 -0.78 1.10 -5.60
N SER A 60 -1.59 2.15 -5.74
CA SER A 60 -3.04 2.03 -5.75
C SER A 60 -3.66 2.92 -6.84
N ASN A 61 -4.51 2.34 -7.67
CA ASN A 61 -5.25 2.99 -8.75
C ASN A 61 -6.76 2.80 -8.50
N PRO A 62 -7.55 3.88 -8.32
CA PRO A 62 -7.17 5.28 -8.53
C PRO A 62 -6.35 5.90 -7.40
N CYS A 63 -6.46 5.41 -6.17
CA CYS A 63 -5.80 5.96 -5.00
C CYS A 63 -5.80 4.94 -3.84
N PHE A 64 -5.05 5.25 -2.77
CA PHE A 64 -4.87 4.43 -1.58
C PHE A 64 -6.19 4.02 -0.92
N GLU A 65 -7.24 4.83 -1.00
CA GLU A 65 -8.57 4.49 -0.46
C GLU A 65 -9.20 3.23 -1.05
N LEU A 66 -8.66 2.69 -2.15
CA LEU A 66 -9.00 1.36 -2.62
C LEU A 66 -8.67 0.28 -1.56
N TRP A 67 -7.59 0.43 -0.80
CA TRP A 67 -7.18 -0.55 0.22
C TRP A 67 -8.26 -0.77 1.30
N PRO A 68 -8.71 0.24 2.05
CA PRO A 68 -9.79 0.06 3.03
C PRO A 68 -11.11 -0.38 2.38
N PHE A 69 -11.41 0.04 1.14
CA PHE A 69 -12.61 -0.43 0.42
C PHE A 69 -12.61 -1.95 0.23
N LEU A 70 -11.48 -2.52 -0.19
CA LEU A 70 -11.35 -3.94 -0.47
C LEU A 70 -11.50 -4.83 0.78
N HIS A 71 -11.48 -4.27 2.00
CA HIS A 71 -11.80 -5.06 3.21
C HIS A 71 -13.27 -5.44 3.29
N PHE A 72 -14.15 -4.61 2.72
CA PHE A 72 -15.60 -4.80 2.78
C PHE A 72 -16.16 -5.40 1.50
N GLN A 73 -15.62 -5.01 0.35
CA GLN A 73 -16.19 -5.38 -0.94
C GLN A 73 -15.12 -5.51 -2.02
N MET A 74 -15.16 -6.62 -2.75
CA MET A 74 -14.44 -6.78 -4.01
C MET A 74 -15.18 -6.04 -5.14
N ARG A 75 -14.44 -5.36 -6.01
CA ARG A 75 -15.00 -4.69 -7.19
C ARG A 75 -13.99 -4.71 -8.32
N GLU A 76 -14.39 -5.30 -9.45
CA GLU A 76 -13.56 -5.38 -10.66
C GLU A 76 -13.77 -4.17 -11.59
N SER A 77 -14.92 -3.49 -11.50
CA SER A 77 -15.18 -2.31 -12.31
C SER A 77 -14.44 -1.08 -11.74
N GLY A 78 -13.73 -0.37 -12.61
CA GLY A 78 -12.97 0.83 -12.25
C GLY A 78 -13.80 1.90 -11.54
N PHE A 79 -13.13 2.68 -10.71
CA PHE A 79 -13.72 3.83 -10.04
C PHE A 79 -13.60 5.11 -10.87
N GLY A 80 -12.67 5.18 -11.82
CA GLY A 80 -12.38 6.31 -12.68
C GLY A 80 -11.55 7.38 -11.98
N THR A 81 -11.99 7.83 -10.81
CA THR A 81 -11.33 8.92 -10.07
C THR A 81 -11.21 8.63 -8.56
N PRO A 82 -10.22 9.23 -7.87
CA PRO A 82 -10.13 9.17 -6.41
C PRO A 82 -11.40 9.65 -5.70
N GLN A 83 -12.09 10.65 -6.26
CA GLN A 83 -13.32 11.19 -5.69
C GLN A 83 -14.47 10.17 -5.74
N GLN A 84 -14.59 9.43 -6.85
CA GLN A 84 -15.58 8.35 -6.97
C GLN A 84 -15.26 7.16 -6.06
N MET A 85 -13.96 6.86 -5.88
CA MET A 85 -13.50 5.90 -4.87
C MET A 85 -13.92 6.37 -3.47
N ILE A 86 -13.48 7.54 -3.01
CA ILE A 86 -13.84 8.07 -1.68
C ILE A 86 -15.37 8.10 -1.47
N LYS A 87 -16.16 8.50 -2.47
CA LYS A 87 -17.63 8.48 -2.39
C LYS A 87 -18.20 7.08 -2.17
N ALA A 88 -17.61 6.05 -2.78
CA ALA A 88 -18.03 4.67 -2.56
C ALA A 88 -17.60 4.16 -1.19
N LEU A 89 -16.37 4.47 -0.73
CA LEU A 89 -15.88 4.10 0.60
C LEU A 89 -16.78 4.66 1.72
N LYS A 90 -17.23 5.92 1.58
CA LYS A 90 -18.11 6.60 2.54
C LYS A 90 -19.48 5.94 2.74
N LYS A 91 -19.85 4.94 1.93
CA LYS A 91 -21.08 4.16 2.10
C LYS A 91 -20.97 3.05 3.14
N PHE A 92 -19.76 2.65 3.52
CA PHE A 92 -19.57 1.61 4.53
C PHE A 92 -19.75 2.15 5.96
N PRO A 93 -20.25 1.33 6.90
CA PRO A 93 -20.34 1.70 8.30
C PRO A 93 -18.99 2.19 8.85
N GLY A 94 -19.00 3.29 9.60
CA GLY A 94 -17.79 3.90 10.16
C GLY A 94 -17.02 4.83 9.22
N PHE A 95 -17.30 4.81 7.92
CA PHE A 95 -16.61 5.64 6.91
C PHE A 95 -17.39 6.89 6.46
N SER A 96 -18.61 7.13 6.95
CA SER A 96 -19.45 8.25 6.52
C SER A 96 -18.75 9.61 6.65
N TYR A 97 -17.93 9.78 7.69
CA TYR A 97 -17.14 10.98 7.97
C TYR A 97 -15.65 10.81 7.66
N TYR A 98 -15.27 9.84 6.80
CA TYR A 98 -13.87 9.58 6.46
C TYR A 98 -13.12 10.86 6.06
N ASP A 99 -12.00 11.08 6.75
CA ASP A 99 -11.12 12.24 6.71
C ASP A 99 -9.63 11.86 6.57
N LYS A 100 -9.36 10.61 6.18
CA LYS A 100 -8.01 10.04 6.04
C LYS A 100 -7.25 9.80 7.35
N ASP A 101 -7.94 9.72 8.48
CA ASP A 101 -7.32 9.22 9.71
C ASP A 101 -6.97 7.72 9.61
N GLY A 102 -5.67 7.44 9.48
CA GLY A 102 -5.15 6.07 9.37
C GLY A 102 -5.37 5.21 10.61
N VAL A 103 -5.49 5.80 11.81
CA VAL A 103 -5.77 5.05 13.04
C VAL A 103 -7.21 4.55 13.01
N HIS A 104 -8.16 5.45 12.74
CA HIS A 104 -9.58 5.10 12.61
C HIS A 104 -9.81 4.07 11.49
N VAL A 105 -9.14 4.24 10.34
CA VAL A 105 -9.19 3.26 9.25
C VAL A 105 -8.72 1.88 9.73
N PHE A 106 -7.58 1.81 10.41
CA PHE A 106 -7.05 0.55 10.92
C PHE A 106 -7.98 -0.09 11.94
N GLU A 107 -8.52 0.68 12.89
CA GLU A 107 -9.47 0.18 13.89
C GLU A 107 -10.70 -0.48 13.25
N LEU A 108 -11.25 0.15 12.21
CA LEU A 108 -12.41 -0.35 11.47
C LEU A 108 -12.10 -1.55 10.58
N THR A 109 -10.86 -1.74 10.14
CA THR A 109 -10.52 -2.72 9.09
C THR A 109 -9.63 -3.88 9.55
N GLN A 110 -8.97 -3.79 10.70
CA GLN A 110 -7.99 -4.78 11.16
C GLN A 110 -8.54 -6.21 11.22
N HIS A 111 -9.80 -6.36 11.59
CA HIS A 111 -10.47 -7.68 11.69
C HIS A 111 -10.77 -8.30 10.31
N LEU A 112 -10.63 -7.53 9.23
CA LEU A 112 -10.86 -7.93 7.84
C LEU A 112 -9.56 -7.97 7.03
N LEU A 113 -8.38 -7.84 7.65
CA LEU A 113 -7.09 -7.77 6.93
C LEU A 113 -6.88 -8.95 5.97
N GLU A 114 -7.28 -10.17 6.37
CA GLU A 114 -7.16 -11.34 5.51
C GLU A 114 -8.07 -11.23 4.27
N THR A 115 -9.31 -10.78 4.45
CA THR A 115 -10.25 -10.51 3.36
C THR A 115 -9.73 -9.43 2.42
N GLY A 116 -9.26 -8.30 2.98
CA GLY A 116 -8.66 -7.21 2.21
C GLY A 116 -7.47 -7.68 1.38
N CYS A 117 -6.55 -8.46 1.97
CA CYS A 117 -5.41 -9.04 1.26
C CYS A 117 -5.86 -9.97 0.13
N LYS A 118 -6.82 -10.86 0.39
CA LYS A 118 -7.37 -11.79 -0.61
C LYS A 118 -7.98 -11.05 -1.80
N HIS A 119 -8.80 -10.02 -1.54
CA HIS A 119 -9.39 -9.22 -2.60
C HIS A 119 -8.34 -8.46 -3.41
N ALA A 120 -7.37 -7.82 -2.74
CA ALA A 120 -6.28 -7.10 -3.43
C ALA A 120 -5.42 -8.03 -4.30
N ALA A 121 -5.04 -9.20 -3.79
CA ALA A 121 -4.26 -10.19 -4.53
C ALA A 121 -5.01 -10.76 -5.74
N LEU A 122 -6.31 -11.06 -5.57
CA LEU A 122 -7.15 -11.52 -6.67
C LEU A 122 -7.26 -10.45 -7.77
N LEU A 123 -7.51 -9.20 -7.38
CA LEU A 123 -7.67 -8.07 -8.31
C LEU A 123 -6.38 -7.83 -9.10
N ALA A 124 -5.24 -7.79 -8.40
CA ALA A 124 -3.94 -7.61 -9.04
C ALA A 124 -3.63 -8.75 -10.03
N SER A 125 -3.92 -9.99 -9.65
CA SER A 125 -3.71 -11.16 -10.51
C SER A 125 -4.58 -11.14 -11.78
N GLN A 126 -5.87 -10.79 -11.64
CA GLN A 126 -6.78 -10.65 -12.79
C GLN A 126 -6.34 -9.57 -13.79
N GLN A 127 -5.58 -8.58 -13.31
CA GLN A 127 -5.05 -7.48 -14.11
C GLN A 127 -3.60 -7.70 -14.57
N HIS A 128 -3.10 -8.92 -14.45
CA HIS A 128 -1.72 -9.29 -14.81
C HIS A 128 -0.67 -8.41 -14.12
N ASP A 129 -0.95 -7.98 -12.89
CA ASP A 129 -0.08 -7.09 -12.11
C ASP A 129 0.22 -5.74 -12.80
N ASP A 130 -0.65 -5.27 -13.71
CA ASP A 130 -0.46 -4.01 -14.43
C ASP A 130 -0.92 -2.80 -13.58
N PRO A 131 0.00 -1.95 -13.09
CA PRO A 131 -0.31 -0.81 -12.23
C PRO A 131 -1.08 0.32 -12.92
N LYS A 132 -1.37 0.20 -14.23
CA LYS A 132 -2.20 1.11 -15.01
C LYS A 132 -3.70 0.78 -14.93
N MET A 133 -4.04 -0.45 -14.55
CA MET A 133 -5.43 -0.93 -14.52
C MET A 133 -6.19 -0.32 -13.34
N ASP A 134 -7.47 0.00 -13.55
CA ASP A 134 -8.35 0.51 -12.50
C ASP A 134 -9.52 -0.46 -12.32
N PRO A 135 -9.74 -1.01 -11.10
CA PRO A 135 -9.00 -0.72 -9.87
C PRO A 135 -7.79 -1.64 -9.69
N PHE A 136 -6.65 -1.14 -9.22
CA PHE A 136 -5.46 -1.95 -8.95
C PHE A 136 -4.83 -1.58 -7.61
N THR A 137 -4.40 -2.57 -6.81
CA THR A 137 -3.47 -2.32 -5.71
C THR A 137 -2.67 -3.57 -5.38
N ASN A 138 -1.38 -3.39 -5.10
CA ASN A 138 -0.48 -4.47 -4.67
C ASN A 138 -0.06 -4.34 -3.19
N ILE A 139 -0.81 -3.59 -2.38
CA ILE A 139 -0.49 -3.36 -0.97
C ILE A 139 -0.45 -4.65 -0.12
N TYR A 140 -1.14 -5.70 -0.54
CA TYR A 140 -1.05 -7.02 0.09
C TYR A 140 0.40 -7.52 0.21
N VAL A 141 1.29 -7.17 -0.74
CA VAL A 141 2.72 -7.50 -0.71
C VAL A 141 3.43 -6.89 0.51
N LEU A 142 3.03 -5.68 0.93
CA LEU A 142 3.57 -5.03 2.13
C LEU A 142 3.00 -5.69 3.40
N VAL A 143 1.71 -6.00 3.41
CA VAL A 143 1.06 -6.66 4.55
C VAL A 143 1.62 -8.06 4.78
N GLU A 144 1.83 -8.83 3.71
CA GLU A 144 2.51 -10.14 3.76
C GLU A 144 3.92 -10.04 4.33
N ARG A 145 4.66 -8.96 3.99
CA ARG A 145 5.98 -8.72 4.59
C ARG A 145 5.86 -8.52 6.10
N PHE A 146 4.87 -7.78 6.59
CA PHE A 146 4.66 -7.62 8.03
C PHE A 146 4.33 -8.96 8.71
N TYR A 147 3.47 -9.78 8.12
CA TYR A 147 3.19 -11.13 8.65
C TYR A 147 4.43 -12.02 8.68
N PHE A 148 5.25 -11.98 7.62
CA PHE A 148 6.51 -12.70 7.59
C PHE A 148 7.43 -12.27 8.74
N LEU A 149 7.64 -10.96 8.90
CA LEU A 149 8.50 -10.42 9.96
C LEU A 149 7.98 -10.76 11.37
N LYS A 150 6.66 -10.74 11.56
CA LYS A 150 6.03 -11.16 12.82
C LYS A 150 6.30 -12.63 13.14
N ARG A 151 6.19 -13.53 12.14
CA ARG A 151 6.50 -14.95 12.32
C ARG A 151 7.97 -15.18 12.65
N GLU A 152 8.88 -14.52 11.93
CA GLU A 152 10.32 -14.59 12.20
C GLU A 152 10.63 -14.14 13.63
N GLN A 153 10.08 -12.99 14.06
CA GLN A 153 10.28 -12.48 15.41
C GLN A 153 9.79 -13.48 16.48
N ASN A 154 8.59 -14.05 16.30
CA ASN A 154 8.04 -15.04 17.23
C ASN A 154 8.91 -16.31 17.31
N TYR A 155 9.40 -16.80 16.17
CA TYR A 155 10.29 -17.95 16.12
C TYR A 155 11.55 -17.75 16.97
N PHE A 156 12.19 -16.58 16.88
CA PHE A 156 13.37 -16.28 17.70
C PHE A 156 13.04 -16.07 19.19
N LEU A 157 11.86 -15.56 19.52
CA LEU A 157 11.43 -15.39 20.91
C LEU A 157 11.14 -16.75 21.59
N GLU A 158 10.51 -17.68 20.89
CA GLU A 158 10.21 -19.02 21.40
C GLU A 158 11.48 -19.82 21.69
N ARG A 159 12.51 -19.69 20.84
CA ARG A 159 13.81 -20.38 21.04
C ARG A 159 14.70 -19.77 22.12
N LYS A 160 14.41 -18.54 22.56
CA LYS A 160 15.11 -17.87 23.67
C LYS A 160 14.54 -18.19 25.05
N LYS A 161 13.39 -18.88 25.13
CA LYS A 161 12.86 -19.36 26.41
C LYS A 161 13.78 -20.47 26.94
N PRO A 162 14.32 -20.36 28.17
CA PRO A 162 15.04 -21.48 28.78
C PRO A 162 14.11 -22.70 28.85
N LYS A 163 14.69 -23.88 28.59
CA LYS A 163 13.98 -25.18 28.71
C LYS A 163 13.52 -25.43 30.14
#